data_AF-A0A669EGI1-F1
#
_entry.id   AF-A0A669EGI1-F1
#
_cell.length_a   1.000
_cell.length_b   1.000
_cell.length_c   1.000
_cell.angle_alpha   90.00
_cell.angle_beta   90.00
_cell.angle_gamma   90.00
#
_symmetry.space_group_name_H-M   'P 1'
#
loop_
_entity.id
_entity.type
_entity.pdbx_description
1 polymer ?
#
loop_
_entity_poly.entity_id
_entity_poly.type
_entity_poly.pdbx_seq_one_letter_code
_entity_poly.pdbx_strand_id
1 'polypeptide(L)'
;MSEFMFSEESAYNLLPKESNPPPKQKMYTSKYREVTVLENKQHKHKHKTMGPGTPKAPSHREMCPQRPKGEKPEHTCRKKTENTGIKKVMPQPACVDTRKGDKQLLEKSGLVPFYLKKKDYGIVPEASGTLLLSLHTFTMVYYLNLKKNWRIPAYHQREPKYH
;
A
#
# COMPACT_ATOMS: atom_id res chain seq x y z
N MET A 1 -5.64 -49.69 -17.72
CA MET A 1 -5.43 -48.23 -17.64
C MET A 1 -6.07 -47.63 -18.88
N SER A 2 -7.23 -46.99 -18.74
CA SER A 2 -7.94 -46.36 -19.86
C SER A 2 -7.39 -44.96 -20.06
N GLU A 3 -6.70 -44.73 -21.17
CA GLU A 3 -6.29 -43.40 -21.63
C GLU A 3 -7.54 -42.56 -21.91
N PHE A 4 -7.77 -41.57 -21.06
CA PHE A 4 -8.83 -40.59 -21.23
C PHE A 4 -8.42 -39.64 -22.35
N MET A 5 -8.87 -39.94 -23.58
CA MET A 5 -8.68 -39.08 -24.75
C MET A 5 -9.45 -37.78 -24.52
N PHE A 6 -8.75 -36.72 -24.12
CA PHE A 6 -9.31 -35.38 -24.10
C PHE A 6 -9.65 -34.99 -25.56
N SER A 7 -10.90 -34.59 -25.80
CA SER A 7 -11.31 -34.10 -27.13
C SER A 7 -10.41 -32.94 -27.56
N GLU A 8 -9.89 -33.00 -28.78
CA GLU A 8 -8.99 -31.97 -29.35
C GLU A 8 -9.66 -30.59 -29.41
N GLU A 9 -10.99 -30.57 -29.46
CA GLU A 9 -11.82 -29.37 -29.50
C GLU A 9 -12.66 -29.26 -28.22
N SER A 10 -12.40 -28.21 -27.42
CA SER A 10 -13.22 -27.88 -26.24
C SER A 10 -13.71 -26.44 -26.31
N ALA A 11 -14.89 -26.18 -25.76
CA ALA A 11 -15.47 -24.82 -25.72
C ALA A 11 -14.54 -23.80 -25.04
N TYR A 12 -13.64 -24.25 -24.16
CA TYR A 12 -12.64 -23.43 -23.49
C TYR A 12 -11.55 -22.89 -24.43
N ASN A 13 -11.29 -23.57 -25.56
CA ASN A 13 -10.36 -23.10 -26.58
C ASN A 13 -10.88 -21.85 -27.31
N LEU A 14 -12.20 -21.60 -27.27
CA LEU A 14 -12.84 -20.42 -27.86
C LEU A 14 -12.79 -19.20 -26.94
N LEU A 15 -12.43 -19.38 -25.67
CA LEU A 15 -12.28 -18.25 -24.74
C LEU A 15 -10.99 -17.48 -25.09
N PRO A 16 -11.05 -16.15 -25.23
CA PRO A 16 -9.86 -15.34 -25.40
C PRO A 16 -8.91 -15.56 -24.23
N LYS A 17 -7.70 -16.03 -24.52
CA LYS A 17 -6.66 -16.16 -23.50
C LYS A 17 -6.22 -14.76 -23.10
N GLU A 18 -6.30 -14.47 -21.80
CA GLU A 18 -5.80 -13.22 -21.24
C GLU A 18 -4.27 -13.17 -21.42
N SER A 19 -3.85 -12.50 -22.49
CA SER A 19 -2.44 -12.28 -22.79
C SER A 19 -1.98 -11.07 -22.00
N ASN A 20 -1.22 -11.29 -20.91
CA ASN A 20 -0.55 -10.20 -20.22
C ASN A 20 0.44 -9.52 -21.17
N PRO A 21 0.34 -8.20 -21.42
CA PRO A 21 1.29 -7.52 -22.28
C PRO A 21 2.70 -7.70 -21.69
N PRO A 22 3.72 -7.96 -22.54
CA PRO A 22 5.07 -8.16 -22.04
C PRO A 22 5.54 -6.91 -21.27
N PRO A 23 6.33 -7.09 -20.19
CA PRO A 23 6.86 -5.97 -19.43
C PRO A 23 7.69 -5.07 -20.34
N LYS A 24 7.39 -3.77 -20.32
CA LYS A 24 8.10 -2.78 -21.13
C LYS A 24 9.60 -2.84 -20.84
N GLN A 25 10.40 -2.86 -21.90
CA GLN A 25 11.86 -2.80 -21.76
C GLN A 25 12.28 -1.50 -21.05
N LYS A 26 13.37 -1.56 -20.28
CA LYS A 26 13.91 -0.38 -19.60
C LYS A 26 14.39 0.63 -20.64
N MET A 27 14.07 1.90 -20.41
CA MET A 27 14.54 2.99 -21.26
C MET A 27 16.07 3.10 -21.19
N TYR A 28 16.71 3.27 -22.35
CA TYR A 28 18.15 3.44 -22.43
C TYR A 28 18.60 4.69 -21.66
N THR A 29 19.66 4.56 -20.88
CA THR A 29 20.35 5.69 -20.24
C THR A 29 21.80 5.75 -20.72
N SER A 30 22.25 6.93 -21.14
CA SER A 30 23.62 7.14 -21.59
C SER A 30 24.65 6.79 -20.51
N LYS A 31 25.69 6.04 -20.90
CA LYS A 31 26.84 5.69 -20.05
C LYS A 31 27.59 6.91 -19.52
N TYR A 32 27.49 8.04 -20.21
CA TYR A 32 28.24 9.26 -19.89
C TYR A 32 27.46 10.27 -19.06
N ARG A 33 26.23 9.95 -18.64
CA ARG A 33 25.35 10.87 -17.91
C ARG A 33 26.01 11.41 -16.63
N GLU A 34 26.77 10.58 -15.92
CA GLU A 34 27.45 10.98 -14.69
C GLU A 34 28.59 11.97 -14.96
N VAL A 35 29.38 11.69 -16.01
CA VAL A 35 30.50 12.54 -16.45
C VAL A 35 29.99 13.94 -16.81
N THR A 36 28.91 14.03 -17.60
CA THR A 36 28.32 15.33 -17.98
C THR A 36 27.80 16.10 -16.76
N VAL A 37 27.25 15.42 -15.76
CA VAL A 37 26.77 16.07 -14.53
C VAL A 37 27.92 16.61 -13.69
N LEU A 38 29.04 15.89 -13.60
CA LEU A 38 30.24 16.32 -12.86
C LEU A 38 30.90 17.53 -13.54
N GLU A 39 31.07 17.48 -14.86
CA GLU A 39 31.61 18.58 -15.66
C GLU A 39 30.77 19.85 -15.45
N ASN A 40 29.46 19.76 -15.62
CA ASN A 40 28.56 20.89 -15.43
C ASN A 40 28.59 21.49 -14.02
N LYS A 41 28.94 20.71 -12.99
CA LYS A 41 29.10 21.22 -11.62
C LYS A 41 30.42 21.97 -11.45
N GLN A 42 31.51 21.49 -12.03
CA GLN A 42 32.84 22.13 -11.96
C GLN A 42 32.86 23.49 -12.68
N HIS A 43 32.05 23.66 -13.71
CA HIS A 43 31.98 24.90 -14.49
C HIS A 43 31.15 26.01 -13.82
N LYS A 44 30.57 25.77 -12.64
CA LYS A 44 29.83 26.78 -11.86
C LYS A 44 30.75 27.42 -10.80
N HIS A 45 31.52 28.45 -11.15
CA HIS A 45 32.09 29.35 -10.13
C HIS A 45 31.32 30.67 -10.10
N LYS A 46 31.23 31.30 -8.92
CA LYS A 46 30.38 32.45 -8.60
C LYS A 46 30.60 33.69 -9.50
N HIS A 47 31.71 33.76 -10.22
CA HIS A 47 32.09 34.91 -11.05
C HIS A 47 32.89 34.54 -12.32
N LYS A 48 32.65 33.36 -12.94
CA LYS A 48 33.44 32.92 -14.13
C LYS A 48 33.29 33.85 -15.34
N THR A 49 32.07 34.27 -15.65
CA THR A 49 31.78 34.93 -16.95
C THR A 49 31.91 36.45 -16.90
N MET A 50 31.64 37.08 -15.74
CA MET A 50 31.59 38.54 -15.62
C MET A 50 32.56 39.12 -14.57
N GLY A 51 33.42 38.30 -13.96
CA GLY A 51 34.28 38.72 -12.85
C GLY A 51 33.48 39.13 -11.61
N PRO A 52 34.16 39.50 -10.51
CA PRO A 52 33.49 40.19 -9.42
C PRO A 52 32.97 41.53 -9.95
N GLY A 53 31.67 41.78 -9.83
CA GLY A 53 31.09 43.09 -10.13
C GLY A 53 31.77 44.20 -9.33
N THR A 54 31.57 45.46 -9.74
CA THR A 54 32.22 46.68 -9.22
C THR A 54 32.79 46.51 -7.81
N PRO A 55 34.12 46.69 -7.61
CA PRO A 55 34.74 46.53 -6.30
C PRO A 55 33.98 47.42 -5.31
N LYS A 56 33.31 46.80 -4.34
CA LYS A 56 32.58 47.54 -3.32
C LYS A 56 33.61 48.34 -2.55
N ALA A 57 33.46 49.66 -2.55
CA ALA A 57 34.24 50.54 -1.70
C ALA A 57 34.19 49.96 -0.26
N PRO A 58 35.34 49.83 0.43
CA PRO A 58 35.37 49.27 1.76
C PRO A 58 34.34 49.98 2.63
N SER A 59 33.47 49.20 3.26
CA SER A 59 32.50 49.76 4.19
C SER A 59 33.24 50.45 5.34
N HIS A 60 32.73 51.55 5.90
CA HIS A 60 33.34 52.24 7.05
C HIS A 60 33.72 51.28 8.21
N ARG A 61 32.95 50.19 8.38
CA ARG A 61 33.20 49.14 9.36
C ARG A 61 34.43 48.27 9.08
N GLU A 62 34.84 48.16 7.82
CA GLU A 62 36.04 47.44 7.36
C GLU A 62 37.30 48.31 7.49
N MET A 63 37.16 49.64 7.48
CA MET A 63 38.24 50.59 7.73
C MET A 63 38.56 50.76 9.22
N CYS A 64 37.62 50.46 10.12
CA CYS A 64 37.92 50.40 11.54
C CYS A 64 38.85 49.20 11.82
N PRO A 65 39.96 49.35 12.57
CA PRO A 65 40.76 48.23 13.02
C PRO A 65 39.90 47.30 13.88
N GLN A 66 39.34 46.26 13.26
CA GLN A 66 38.74 45.18 14.01
C GLN A 66 39.92 44.45 14.65
N ARG A 67 39.89 44.32 16.00
CA ARG A 67 40.80 43.43 16.72
C ARG A 67 40.89 42.11 15.95
N PRO A 68 42.09 41.48 15.83
CA PRO A 68 42.20 40.19 15.17
C PRO A 68 41.08 39.31 15.72
N LYS A 69 40.31 38.67 14.84
CA LYS A 69 39.20 37.81 15.24
C LYS A 69 39.77 36.73 16.14
N GLY A 70 39.81 37.01 17.43
CA GLY A 70 40.00 36.01 18.46
C GLY A 70 38.93 34.99 18.22
N GLU A 71 39.34 33.73 18.20
CA GLU A 71 38.44 32.59 18.19
C GLU A 71 37.34 32.89 19.22
N LYS A 72 36.13 33.09 18.72
CA LYS A 72 34.97 33.23 19.60
C LYS A 72 34.93 31.93 20.41
N PRO A 73 34.83 31.99 21.75
CA PRO A 73 34.68 30.77 22.54
C PRO A 73 33.48 30.02 21.99
N GLU A 74 33.62 28.72 21.73
CA GLU A 74 32.58 27.86 21.17
C GLU A 74 31.25 28.10 21.90
N HIS A 75 30.39 28.94 21.32
CA HIS A 75 28.99 29.00 21.73
C HIS A 75 28.42 27.72 21.18
N THR A 76 28.37 26.69 22.05
CA THR A 76 27.78 25.38 21.85
C THR A 76 26.99 25.29 20.55
N CYS A 77 27.68 24.95 19.46
CA CYS A 77 26.99 24.59 18.25
C CYS A 77 26.28 23.29 18.62
N ARG A 78 24.97 23.37 18.90
CA ARG A 78 24.11 22.19 19.03
C ARG A 78 24.52 21.25 17.91
N LYS A 79 25.12 20.11 18.28
CA LYS A 79 25.54 19.09 17.32
C LYS A 79 24.36 18.87 16.39
N LYS A 80 24.53 19.15 15.10
CA LYS A 80 23.63 18.59 14.09
C LYS A 80 23.85 17.10 14.19
N THR A 81 22.96 16.42 14.88
CA THR A 81 22.90 14.97 14.89
C THR A 81 22.86 14.53 13.44
N GLU A 82 23.88 13.76 13.07
CA GLU A 82 23.97 13.07 11.79
C GLU A 82 22.68 12.30 11.52
N ASN A 83 22.39 12.12 10.24
CA ASN A 83 21.12 11.68 9.69
C ASN A 83 20.75 10.25 10.13
N THR A 84 20.30 10.07 11.37
CA THR A 84 19.63 8.85 11.80
C THR A 84 18.14 9.05 11.55
N GLY A 85 17.69 8.60 10.37
CA GLY A 85 16.29 8.39 9.97
C GLY A 85 15.25 9.26 10.69
N ILE A 86 15.10 10.52 10.25
CA ILE A 86 13.93 11.33 10.63
C ILE A 86 12.71 10.62 10.02
N LYS A 87 12.04 9.77 10.81
CA LYS A 87 10.70 9.30 10.50
C LYS A 87 9.85 10.55 10.36
N LYS A 88 9.30 10.80 9.18
CA LYS A 88 8.33 11.88 8.97
C LYS A 88 7.16 11.63 9.91
N VAL A 89 7.11 12.35 11.03
CA VAL A 89 5.97 12.31 11.95
C VAL A 89 4.85 13.09 11.27
N MET A 90 3.82 12.39 10.80
CA MET A 90 2.61 13.05 10.33
C MET A 90 1.99 13.80 11.53
N PRO A 91 1.69 15.11 11.40
CA PRO A 91 1.07 15.85 12.48
C PRO A 91 -0.30 15.23 12.78
N GLN A 92 -0.59 15.03 14.07
CA GLN A 92 -1.91 14.59 14.48
C GLN A 92 -2.96 15.62 14.04
N PRO A 93 -4.11 15.19 13.52
CA PRO A 93 -5.19 16.12 13.19
C PRO A 93 -5.63 16.83 14.48
N ALA A 94 -5.53 18.16 14.48
CA ALA A 94 -5.94 19.02 15.58
C ALA A 94 -6.81 20.12 15.01
N CYS A 95 -7.91 20.42 15.69
CA CYS A 95 -8.74 21.57 15.34
C CYS A 95 -8.15 22.83 15.98
N VAL A 96 -8.10 23.92 15.23
CA VAL A 96 -7.66 25.23 15.74
C VAL A 96 -8.53 26.31 15.12
N ASP A 97 -9.28 27.03 15.95
CA ASP A 97 -10.19 28.09 15.47
C ASP A 97 -9.45 29.33 14.96
N THR A 98 -8.22 29.56 15.46
CA THR A 98 -7.39 30.71 15.09
C THR A 98 -5.96 30.30 14.76
N ARG A 99 -5.28 31.02 13.85
CA ARG A 99 -3.93 30.65 13.35
C ARG A 99 -2.85 30.52 14.43
N LYS A 100 -3.04 31.12 15.62
CA LYS A 100 -2.12 31.04 16.77
C LYS A 100 -2.79 30.53 18.05
N GLY A 101 -4.03 30.05 17.96
CA GLY A 101 -4.78 29.61 19.14
C GLY A 101 -4.33 28.25 19.66
N ASP A 102 -4.90 27.89 20.80
CA ASP A 102 -4.67 26.60 21.42
C ASP A 102 -5.20 25.47 20.53
N LYS A 103 -4.39 24.42 20.37
CA LYS A 103 -4.72 23.29 19.51
C LYS A 103 -5.49 22.26 20.31
N GLN A 104 -6.75 22.05 19.97
CA GLN A 104 -7.52 20.94 20.51
C GLN A 104 -7.21 19.70 19.69
N LEU A 105 -6.62 18.69 20.34
CA LEU A 105 -6.37 17.40 19.72
C LEU A 105 -7.73 16.81 19.35
N LEU A 106 -7.94 16.51 18.07
CA LEU A 106 -9.20 15.93 17.63
C LEU A 106 -9.25 14.51 18.19
N GLU A 107 -10.00 14.35 19.27
CA GLU A 107 -10.28 13.03 19.82
C GLU A 107 -10.89 12.16 18.72
N LYS A 108 -10.73 10.85 18.83
CA LYS A 108 -11.29 9.86 17.89
C LYS A 108 -12.82 9.78 18.04
N SER A 109 -13.50 10.93 18.10
CA SER A 109 -14.94 11.05 17.98
C SER A 109 -15.32 10.25 16.74
N GLY A 110 -16.18 9.25 16.92
CA GLY A 110 -16.41 8.15 15.96
C GLY A 110 -17.00 8.57 14.61
N LEU A 111 -16.89 9.85 14.23
CA LEU A 111 -17.24 10.46 12.95
C LEU A 111 -16.26 10.12 11.82
N VAL A 112 -15.06 9.61 12.11
CA VAL A 112 -14.19 9.05 11.07
C VAL A 112 -14.57 7.57 10.89
N PRO A 113 -15.19 7.18 9.76
CA PRO A 113 -15.55 5.79 9.53
C PRO A 113 -14.28 4.93 9.46
N PHE A 114 -13.97 4.28 10.58
CA PHE A 114 -12.84 3.38 10.77
C PHE A 114 -12.97 2.09 9.92
N TYR A 115 -14.21 1.78 9.53
CA TYR A 115 -14.57 0.54 8.83
C TYR A 115 -14.08 0.48 7.37
N LEU A 116 -13.69 1.61 6.75
CA LEU A 116 -13.20 1.65 5.37
C LEU A 116 -11.77 1.10 5.20
N LYS A 117 -10.99 1.02 6.29
CA LYS A 117 -9.58 0.57 6.24
C LYS A 117 -9.37 -0.78 6.92
N LYS A 118 -10.41 -1.62 6.99
CA LYS A 118 -10.24 -3.00 7.46
C LYS A 118 -9.49 -3.81 6.41
N LYS A 119 -8.46 -4.55 6.85
CA LYS A 119 -7.66 -5.42 5.97
C LYS A 119 -8.50 -6.57 5.39
N ASP A 120 -9.53 -6.97 6.14
CA ASP A 120 -10.41 -8.09 5.80
C ASP A 120 -11.67 -7.65 5.06
N TYR A 121 -11.69 -6.40 4.55
CA TYR A 121 -12.83 -5.88 3.79
C TYR A 121 -12.96 -6.65 2.47
N GLY A 122 -14.11 -7.28 2.27
CA GLY A 122 -14.36 -8.15 1.11
C GLY A 122 -13.87 -9.59 1.28
N ILE A 123 -13.20 -9.93 2.39
CA ILE A 123 -12.86 -11.31 2.72
C ILE A 123 -14.06 -11.93 3.45
N VAL A 124 -14.61 -12.99 2.86
CA VAL A 124 -15.69 -13.77 3.46
C VAL A 124 -15.14 -14.45 4.72
N PRO A 125 -15.75 -14.25 5.91
CA PRO A 125 -15.23 -14.79 7.15
C PRO A 125 -15.27 -16.32 7.14
N GLU A 126 -14.20 -16.96 7.61
CA GLU A 126 -14.02 -18.42 7.63
C GLU A 126 -15.19 -19.16 8.31
N ALA A 127 -15.79 -18.54 9.33
CA ALA A 127 -16.97 -19.07 10.02
C ALA A 127 -18.18 -19.32 9.10
N SER A 128 -18.32 -18.57 8.01
CA SER A 128 -19.42 -18.80 7.06
C SER A 128 -19.23 -20.08 6.25
N GLY A 129 -17.99 -20.43 5.91
CA GLY A 129 -17.67 -21.67 5.18
C GLY A 129 -17.88 -22.92 6.03
N THR A 130 -17.50 -22.88 7.31
CA THR A 130 -17.68 -24.00 8.22
C THR A 130 -19.16 -24.27 8.54
N LEU A 131 -19.97 -23.21 8.68
CA LEU A 131 -21.42 -23.34 8.86
C LEU A 131 -22.10 -23.94 7.62
N LEU A 132 -21.69 -23.53 6.42
CA LEU A 132 -22.20 -24.11 5.17
C LEU A 132 -21.85 -25.59 5.04
N LEU A 133 -20.60 -25.97 5.37
CA LEU A 133 -20.17 -27.38 5.36
C LEU A 133 -20.90 -28.20 6.41
N SER A 134 -21.14 -27.64 7.61
CA SER A 134 -21.91 -28.29 8.68
C SER A 134 -23.37 -28.53 8.26
N LEU A 135 -24.02 -27.53 7.67
CA LEU A 135 -25.39 -27.68 7.14
C LEU A 135 -25.45 -28.70 6.00
N HIS A 136 -24.45 -28.72 5.13
CA HIS A 136 -24.36 -29.69 4.04
C HIS A 136 -24.17 -31.13 4.55
N THR A 137 -23.30 -31.36 5.54
CA THR A 137 -23.13 -32.70 6.12
C THR A 137 -24.38 -33.13 6.89
N PHE A 138 -25.01 -32.23 7.65
CA PHE A 138 -26.26 -32.52 8.36
C PHE A 138 -27.40 -32.92 7.42
N THR A 139 -27.61 -32.16 6.35
CA THR A 139 -28.62 -32.47 5.33
C THR A 139 -28.32 -33.80 4.64
N MET A 140 -27.07 -34.07 4.25
CA MET A 140 -26.69 -35.35 3.63
C MET A 140 -26.93 -36.55 4.55
N VAL A 141 -26.59 -36.44 5.85
CA VAL A 141 -26.88 -37.48 6.84
C VAL A 141 -28.38 -37.68 7.01
N TYR A 142 -29.16 -36.60 7.07
CA TYR A 142 -30.61 -36.65 7.15
C TYR A 142 -31.24 -37.35 5.93
N TYR A 143 -30.82 -37.00 4.72
CA TYR A 143 -31.30 -37.65 3.50
C TYR A 143 -30.93 -39.14 3.42
N LEU A 144 -29.72 -39.51 3.85
CA LEU A 144 -29.31 -40.91 3.93
C LEU A 144 -30.13 -41.69 4.98
N ASN A 145 -30.45 -41.06 6.11
CA ASN A 145 -31.31 -41.65 7.13
C ASN A 145 -32.74 -41.85 6.61
N LEU A 146 -33.33 -40.84 5.95
CA LEU A 146 -34.62 -40.94 5.29
C LEU A 146 -34.64 -42.06 4.25
N LYS A 147 -33.61 -42.18 3.40
CA LYS A 147 -33.54 -43.22 2.37
C LYS A 147 -33.39 -44.63 2.94
N LYS A 148 -32.73 -44.78 4.09
CA LYS A 148 -32.58 -46.08 4.78
C LYS A 148 -33.85 -46.49 5.54
N ASN A 149 -34.58 -45.52 6.09
CA ASN A 149 -35.78 -45.77 6.89
C ASN A 149 -37.10 -45.62 6.11
N TRP A 150 -37.04 -45.23 4.84
CA TRP A 150 -38.17 -45.28 3.92
C TRP A 150 -38.47 -46.75 3.53
N ARG A 151 -39.20 -47.44 4.42
CA ARG A 151 -39.90 -48.69 4.12
C ARG A 151 -41.27 -48.33 3.57
N ILE A 152 -41.54 -48.69 2.32
CA ILE A 152 -42.86 -48.58 1.70
C ILE A 152 -43.83 -49.39 2.58
N PRO A 153 -44.87 -48.77 3.19
CA PRO A 153 -45.92 -49.56 3.81
C PRO A 153 -46.61 -50.34 2.69
N ALA A 154 -46.52 -51.67 2.74
CA ALA A 154 -47.27 -52.54 1.85
C ALA A 154 -48.76 -52.27 2.10
N TYR A 155 -49.39 -51.53 1.21
CA TYR A 155 -50.84 -51.45 1.18
C TYR A 155 -51.37 -52.86 0.95
N HIS A 156 -51.96 -53.45 1.99
CA HIS A 156 -52.69 -54.71 1.89
C HIS A 156 -53.74 -54.58 0.79
N GLN A 157 -53.55 -55.30 -0.31
CA GLN A 157 -54.61 -55.64 -1.25
C GLN A 157 -55.68 -56.41 -0.48
N ARG A 158 -56.74 -55.70 -0.06
CA ARG A 158 -57.99 -56.33 0.34
C ARG A 158 -58.67 -56.82 -0.94
N GLU A 159 -58.45 -58.09 -1.26
CA GLU A 159 -59.26 -58.80 -2.25
C GLU A 159 -60.74 -58.74 -1.82
N PRO A 160 -61.65 -58.27 -2.68
CA PRO A 160 -63.07 -58.25 -2.38
C PRO A 160 -63.62 -59.69 -2.44
N LYS A 161 -64.15 -60.17 -1.32
CA LYS A 161 -64.89 -61.44 -1.27
C LYS A 161 -66.22 -61.26 -2.00
N TYR A 162 -66.38 -61.95 -3.12
CA TYR A 162 -67.69 -62.14 -3.76
C TYR A 162 -68.31 -63.44 -3.25
N HIS A 163 -69.60 -63.33 -2.91
CA HIS A 163 -70.48 -64.34 -2.32
C HIS A 163 -70.74 -65.55 -3.21
#